data_AF-A0A2V8SEE1-F1
#
_entry.id   AF-A0A2V8SEE1-F1
#
_cell.length_a   1.000
_cell.length_b   1.000
_cell.length_c   1.000
_cell.angle_alpha   90.00
_cell.angle_beta   90.00
_cell.angle_gamma   90.00
#
_symmetry.space_group_name_H-M   'P 1'
#
loop_
_entity.id
_entity.type
_entity.pdbx_description
1 polymer ?
#
loop_
_entity_poly.entity_id
_entity_poly.type
_entity_poly.pdbx_seq_one_letter_code
_entity_poly.pdbx_strand_id
1 'polypeptide(L)' 'SSTAASEAAEEVRDALVEFEPRIDVLGVEVSPGGDGEVLYVSIDYQVRATNTVFNLVYPFYLEGSAA' A
#
# COMPACT_ATOMS: atom_id res chain seq x y z
N SER A 1 -13.96 9.76 4.59
CA SER A 1 -12.58 9.42 4.20
C SER A 1 -12.34 7.94 3.90
N SER A 2 -13.36 7.06 3.81
CA SER A 2 -13.12 5.65 3.46
C SER A 2 -12.85 5.43 1.97
N THR A 3 -13.36 6.28 1.09
CA THR A 3 -13.15 6.17 -0.36
C THR A 3 -11.68 6.40 -0.73
N ALA A 4 -11.05 7.46 -0.21
CA ALA A 4 -9.65 7.79 -0.50
C ALA A 4 -8.68 6.68 -0.06
N ALA A 5 -8.95 6.00 1.06
CA ALA A 5 -8.12 4.89 1.51
C ALA A 5 -8.27 3.66 0.60
N SER A 6 -9.49 3.37 0.13
CA SER A 6 -9.72 2.29 -0.85
C SER A 6 -9.08 2.60 -2.20
N GLU A 7 -9.24 3.82 -2.72
CA GLU A 7 -8.62 4.24 -3.99
C GLU A 7 -7.10 4.14 -3.92
N ALA A 8 -6.49 4.60 -2.83
CA ALA A 8 -5.05 4.46 -2.62
C ALA A 8 -4.60 2.99 -2.54
N ALA A 9 -5.40 2.11 -1.93
CA ALA A 9 -5.08 0.67 -1.87
C ALA A 9 -5.08 0.03 -3.27
N GLU A 10 -6.06 0.37 -4.10
CA GLU A 10 -6.17 -0.16 -5.46
C GLU A 10 -5.02 0.36 -6.35
N GLU A 11 -4.72 1.65 -6.29
CA GLU A 11 -3.64 2.24 -7.08
C GLU A 11 -2.26 1.67 -6.70
N VAL A 12 -2.00 1.47 -5.40
CA VAL A 12 -0.79 0.79 -4.92
C VAL A 12 -0.74 -0.66 -5.42
N ARG A 13 -1.86 -1.37 -5.38
CA ARG A 13 -1.93 -2.76 -5.86
C ARG A 13 -1.60 -2.85 -7.35
N ASP A 14 -2.23 -2.00 -8.17
CA ASP A 14 -2.04 -2.00 -9.62
C ASP A 14 -0.60 -1.63 -10.00
N ALA A 15 -0.02 -0.62 -9.34
CA ALA A 15 1.37 -0.24 -9.54
C ALA A 15 2.32 -1.40 -9.19
N LEU A 16 2.11 -2.11 -8.08
CA LEU A 16 2.97 -3.25 -7.71
C LEU A 16 2.87 -4.40 -8.72
N VAL A 17 1.67 -4.66 -9.25
CA VAL A 17 1.46 -5.70 -10.27
C VAL A 17 2.12 -5.31 -11.61
N GLU A 18 2.05 -4.04 -11.99
CA GLU A 18 2.64 -3.53 -13.23
C GLU A 18 4.18 -3.45 -13.17
N PHE A 19 4.72 -2.92 -12.07
CA PHE A 19 6.15 -2.58 -11.97
C PHE A 19 7.00 -3.65 -11.28
N GLU A 20 6.43 -4.58 -10.49
CA GLU A 20 7.18 -5.60 -9.76
C GLU A 20 6.73 -7.05 -10.10
N PRO A 21 7.14 -7.59 -11.26
CA PRO A 21 6.73 -8.94 -11.70
C PRO A 21 7.32 -10.09 -10.86
N ARG A 22 8.21 -9.76 -9.92
CA ARG A 22 8.90 -10.73 -9.04
C ARG A 22 8.07 -11.10 -7.81
N ILE A 23 7.01 -10.34 -7.51
CA ILE A 23 6.17 -10.54 -6.35
C ILE A 23 4.73 -10.84 -6.76
N ASP A 24 4.06 -11.68 -5.99
CA ASP A 24 2.61 -11.83 -6.02
C ASP A 24 2.02 -11.03 -4.86
N VAL A 25 1.22 -10.01 -5.18
CA VAL A 25 0.54 -9.20 -4.17
C VAL A 25 -0.65 -9.98 -3.61
N LEU A 26 -0.57 -10.33 -2.33
CA LEU A 26 -1.60 -11.09 -1.61
C LEU A 26 -2.67 -10.15 -1.05
N GLY A 27 -2.26 -9.01 -0.51
CA GLY A 27 -3.15 -8.02 0.09
C GLY A 27 -2.48 -6.64 0.19
N VAL A 28 -3.30 -5.60 0.07
CA VAL A 28 -2.90 -4.22 0.36
C VAL A 28 -3.96 -3.65 1.29
N GLU A 29 -3.54 -3.18 2.46
CA GLU A 29 -4.43 -2.61 3.46
C GLU A 29 -3.95 -1.20 3.81
N VAL A 30 -4.86 -0.24 3.75
CA VAL A 30 -4.60 1.17 4.06
C VAL A 30 -5.36 1.53 5.32
N SER A 31 -4.64 2.02 6.32
CA SER A 31 -5.21 2.40 7.61
C SER A 31 -4.75 3.81 8.00
N PRO A 32 -5.61 4.62 8.64
CA PRO A 32 -5.19 5.90 9.18
C PRO A 32 -4.19 5.70 10.33
N GLY A 33 -3.10 6.45 10.28
CA GLY A 33 -2.03 6.49 11.27
C GLY A 33 -1.91 7.85 11.97
N GLY A 34 -1.45 7.83 13.23
CA GLY A 34 -1.25 9.05 14.03
C GLY A 34 -2.54 9.86 14.21
N ASP A 35 -2.45 11.18 14.06
CA ASP A 35 -3.57 12.14 14.19
C ASP A 35 -4.48 12.22 12.94
N GLY A 36 -4.38 11.27 12.00
CA GLY A 36 -5.21 11.22 10.79
C GLY A 36 -4.62 11.92 9.57
N GLU A 37 -3.41 12.48 9.69
CA GLU A 37 -2.63 13.06 8.58
C GLU A 37 -1.70 12.03 7.90
N VAL A 38 -1.54 10.85 8.50
CA VAL A 38 -0.69 9.77 7.99
C VAL A 38 -1.57 8.60 7.58
N LEU A 39 -1.23 7.93 6.47
CA LEU A 39 -1.80 6.65 6.10
C LEU A 39 -0.70 5.58 6.16
N TYR A 40 -0.97 4.52 6.91
CA TYR A 40 -0.15 3.32 6.88
C TYR A 40 -0.64 2.40 5.78
N VAL A 41 0.25 2.08 4.84
CA VAL A 41 0.01 1.09 3.79
C VAL A 41 0.77 -0.17 4.14
N SER A 42 0.04 -1.24 4.41
CA SER A 42 0.58 -2.57 4.67
C SER A 42 0.40 -3.41 3.41
N ILE A 43 1.51 -3.95 2.90
CA ILE A 43 1.52 -4.79 1.69
C ILE A 43 1.98 -6.18 2.08
N ASP A 44 1.10 -7.16 1.88
CA ASP A 44 1.42 -8.57 1.98
C ASP A 44 1.73 -9.11 0.59
N TYR A 45 2.93 -9.66 0.42
CA TYR A 45 3.35 -10.19 -0.86
C TYR A 45 4.23 -11.44 -0.71
N GLN A 46 4.26 -12.21 -1.78
CA GLN A 46 5.09 -13.41 -1.90
C GLN A 46 6.11 -13.21 -3.01
N VAL A 47 7.39 -13.45 -2.73
CA VAL A 47 8.43 -13.41 -3.76
C VAL A 47 8.42 -14.71 -4.55
N ARG A 48 8.18 -14.63 -5.87
CA ARG A 48 8.09 -15.80 -6.77
C ARG A 48 9.38 -16.61 -6.83
N ALA A 49 10.53 -15.95 -6.74
CA ALA A 49 11.83 -16.58 -6.88
C ALA A 49 12.26 -17.43 -5.66
N THR A 50 11.76 -17.09 -4.47
CA THR A 50 12.20 -17.71 -3.20
C THR A 50 11.07 -18.31 -2.37
N ASN A 51 9.83 -18.28 -2.88
CA ASN A 51 8.63 -18.75 -2.19
C ASN A 51 8.55 -18.28 -0.72
N THR A 52 8.96 -17.03 -0.47
CA THR A 52 9.05 -16.42 0.86
C THR A 52 8.05 -15.27 0.95
N VAL A 53 7.27 -15.24 2.03
CA VAL A 53 6.27 -14.20 2.32
C VAL A 53 6.92 -13.08 3.13
N PHE A 54 6.66 -11.83 2.75
CA PHE A 54 7.16 -10.64 3.43
C PHE A 54 6.05 -9.61 3.64
N ASN A 55 6.24 -8.72 4.61
CA ASN A 55 5.39 -7.58 4.88
C ASN A 55 6.21 -6.29 4.73
N LEU A 56 5.73 -5.35 3.93
CA LEU A 56 6.34 -4.03 3.73
C LEU A 56 5.36 -2.96 4.23
N VAL A 57 5.82 -2.14 5.17
CA VAL A 57 5.08 -0.98 5.68
C VAL A 57 5.65 0.27 5.04
N TYR A 58 4.87 0.95 4.20
CA TYR A 58 5.25 2.22 3.59
C TYR A 58 4.42 3.37 4.15
N PRO A 59 5.04 4.41 4.76
CA PRO A 59 4.31 5.56 5.27
C PRO A 59 3.93 6.50 4.12
N PHE A 60 2.64 6.72 3.90
CA PHE A 60 2.14 7.78 3.01
C PHE A 60 1.75 9.01 3.82
N TYR A 61 2.25 10.17 3.39
CA TYR A 61 1.89 11.47 3.96
C TYR A 61 0.83 12.12 3.07
N LEU A 62 -0.32 12.47 3.66
CA LEU A 62 -1.31 13.29 2.99
C LEU A 62 -0.81 14.73 3.02
N GLU A 63 -0.18 15.19 1.94
CA GLU A 63 0.10 16.61 1.80
C GLU A 63 -1.23 17.33 1.58
N GLY A 64 -1.71 17.98 2.64
CA GLY A 64 -2.88 18.84 2.56
C GLY A 64 -2.63 19.93 1.53
N SER A 65 -3.34 19.87 0.41
CA SER A 65 -3.40 20.98 -0.55
C SER A 65 -3.95 22.20 0.19
N ALA A 66 -3.05 23.05 0.68
CA ALA A 66 -3.38 24.34 1.25
C ALA A 66 -3.86 25.24 0.10
N ALA A 67 -5.07 25.77 0.29
CA ALA A 67 -5.79 26.68 -0.60
C ALA A 67 -5.00 27.95 -0.94
#